data_AF-R9HET1-F1
#
_entry.id   AF-R9HET1-F1
#
_cell.length_a   1.000
_cell.length_b   1.000
_cell.length_c   1.000
_cell.angle_alpha   90.00
_cell.angle_beta   90.00
_cell.angle_gamma   90.00
#
_symmetry.space_group_name_H-M   'P 1'
#
loop_
_entity.id
_entity.type
_entity.pdbx_description
1 polymer ?
#
loop_
_entity_poly.entity_id
_entity_poly.type
_entity_poly.pdbx_seq_one_letter_code
_entity_poly.pdbx_strand_id
1 'polypeptide(L)'
;MTPDQDERLLAQQFETIFTKYYSVVKYFALMLLKSEEDAKDITQDVFTKLWTKPELWAEVPNPTPYIYTLTKSTTLNFIKHKKVELAYQEKIIEKTLIDELFQSEDTLNPIYYKEAQLIIKLVLERLPEQRRMIFEMSRFKHMSNLEIAEKLNISRRTVEHHIYLTLLEMKKIIFFAFFLLLP
;
A
#
# COMPACT_ATOMS: atom_id res chain seq x y z
N MET A 1 20.68 -20.22 -29.36
CA MET A 1 20.88 -18.76 -29.44
C MET A 1 22.26 -18.44 -28.89
N THR A 2 22.93 -17.41 -29.38
CA THR A 2 24.22 -16.97 -28.81
C THR A 2 23.95 -16.24 -27.49
N PRO A 3 24.90 -16.24 -26.52
CA PRO A 3 24.73 -15.54 -25.25
C PRO A 3 24.30 -14.06 -25.39
N ASP A 4 24.80 -13.37 -26.42
CA ASP A 4 24.46 -11.98 -26.77
C ASP A 4 23.01 -11.79 -27.27
N GLN A 5 22.37 -12.84 -27.82
CA GLN A 5 20.96 -12.77 -28.21
C GLN A 5 20.01 -12.92 -27.02
N ASP A 6 20.39 -13.75 -26.04
CA ASP A 6 19.57 -14.00 -24.84
C ASP A 6 19.57 -12.78 -23.91
N GLU A 7 20.70 -12.09 -23.75
CA GLU A 7 20.79 -10.85 -22.97
C GLU A 7 19.96 -9.70 -23.58
N ARG A 8 19.96 -9.57 -24.90
CA ARG A 8 19.17 -8.54 -25.60
C ARG A 8 17.67 -8.80 -25.49
N LEU A 9 17.25 -10.06 -25.59
CA LEU A 9 15.84 -10.44 -25.42
C LEU A 9 15.38 -10.12 -24.00
N LEU A 10 16.20 -10.44 -23.00
CA LEU A 10 15.92 -10.15 -21.61
C LEU A 10 15.77 -8.65 -21.34
N ALA A 11 16.67 -7.83 -21.91
CA ALA A 11 16.60 -6.38 -21.81
C ALA A 11 15.29 -5.81 -22.39
N GLN A 12 14.85 -6.30 -23.56
CA GLN A 12 13.60 -5.88 -24.20
C GLN A 12 12.35 -6.27 -23.38
N GLN A 13 12.35 -7.48 -22.82
CA GLN A 13 11.27 -7.91 -21.93
C GLN A 13 11.24 -7.05 -20.66
N PHE A 14 12.41 -6.74 -20.09
CA PHE A 14 12.49 -5.86 -18.93
C PHE A 14 12.03 -4.43 -19.23
N GLU A 15 12.36 -3.88 -20.40
CA GLU A 15 11.88 -2.56 -20.83
C GLU A 15 10.35 -2.50 -20.85
N THR A 16 9.70 -3.58 -21.30
CA THR A 16 8.23 -3.71 -21.28
C THR A 16 7.70 -3.72 -19.84
N ILE A 17 8.34 -4.47 -18.93
CA ILE A 17 8.00 -4.48 -17.50
C ILE A 17 8.21 -3.09 -16.88
N PHE A 18 9.34 -2.46 -17.14
CA PHE A 18 9.67 -1.14 -16.62
C PHE A 18 8.64 -0.11 -17.06
N THR A 19 8.38 -0.02 -18.36
CA THR A 19 7.45 0.96 -18.94
C THR A 19 6.05 0.79 -18.35
N LYS A 20 5.61 -0.46 -18.19
CA LYS A 20 4.29 -0.79 -17.65
C LYS A 20 4.16 -0.41 -16.18
N TYR A 21 5.12 -0.82 -15.34
CA TYR A 21 4.95 -0.75 -13.89
C TYR A 21 5.57 0.49 -13.24
N TYR A 22 6.40 1.26 -13.95
CA TYR A 22 7.16 2.37 -13.37
C TYR A 22 6.27 3.39 -12.67
N SER A 23 5.24 3.89 -13.36
CA SER A 23 4.33 4.90 -12.84
C SER A 23 3.57 4.40 -11.60
N VAL A 24 3.14 3.14 -11.61
CA VAL A 24 2.40 2.53 -10.49
C VAL A 24 3.30 2.34 -9.28
N VAL A 25 4.53 1.85 -9.48
CA VAL A 25 5.53 1.67 -8.42
C VAL A 25 5.89 3.01 -7.80
N LYS A 26 6.19 4.01 -8.63
CA LYS A 26 6.54 5.37 -8.17
C LYS A 26 5.41 6.02 -7.40
N TYR A 27 4.19 5.99 -7.95
CA TYR A 27 3.04 6.60 -7.31
C TYR A 27 2.72 5.93 -5.97
N PHE A 28 2.88 4.61 -5.87
CA PHE A 28 2.71 3.92 -4.61
C PHE A 28 3.74 4.36 -3.55
N ALA A 29 5.02 4.42 -3.93
CA ALA A 29 6.05 4.89 -3.02
C ALA A 29 5.77 6.33 -2.59
N LEU A 30 5.36 7.20 -3.52
CA LEU A 30 4.98 8.58 -3.24
C LEU A 30 3.78 8.68 -2.28
N MET A 31 2.75 7.85 -2.46
CA MET A 31 1.56 7.86 -1.60
C MET A 31 1.91 7.55 -0.14
N LEU A 32 2.89 6.67 0.11
CA LEU A 32 3.32 6.26 1.44
C LEU A 32 4.41 7.14 2.05
N LEU A 33 5.33 7.65 1.24
CA LEU A 33 6.50 8.40 1.71
C LEU A 33 6.26 9.90 1.72
N LYS A 34 5.32 10.39 0.89
CA LYS A 34 5.03 11.82 0.68
C LYS A 34 6.25 12.66 0.25
N SER A 35 7.30 11.99 -0.21
CA SER A 35 8.53 12.58 -0.74
C SER A 35 8.76 12.06 -2.15
N GLU A 36 8.88 12.96 -3.12
CA GLU A 36 9.21 12.64 -4.51
C GLU A 36 10.60 12.02 -4.65
N GLU A 37 11.55 12.47 -3.83
CA GLU A 37 12.93 11.95 -3.82
C GLU A 37 12.95 10.50 -3.31
N ASP A 38 12.41 10.27 -2.10
CA ASP A 38 12.34 8.92 -1.54
C ASP A 38 11.54 7.97 -2.46
N ALA A 39 10.48 8.47 -3.11
CA ALA A 39 9.70 7.67 -4.04
C ALA A 39 10.50 7.25 -5.27
N LYS A 40 11.36 8.13 -5.81
CA LYS A 40 12.25 7.79 -6.93
C LYS A 40 13.29 6.75 -6.51
N ASP A 41 13.91 6.92 -5.35
CA ASP A 41 14.90 5.97 -4.82
C ASP A 41 14.31 4.58 -4.64
N ILE A 42 13.10 4.52 -4.08
CA ILE A 42 12.38 3.25 -3.92
C ILE A 42 12.01 2.63 -5.26
N THR A 43 11.60 3.45 -6.23
CA THR A 43 11.31 2.98 -7.59
C THR A 43 12.57 2.36 -8.20
N GLN A 44 13.71 3.05 -8.11
CA GLN A 44 14.99 2.56 -8.62
C GLN A 44 15.40 1.25 -7.94
N ASP A 45 15.29 1.15 -6.62
CA ASP A 45 15.64 -0.06 -5.87
C ASP A 45 14.74 -1.25 -6.25
N VAL A 46 13.44 -1.04 -6.43
CA VAL A 46 12.51 -2.07 -6.91
C VAL A 46 12.92 -2.59 -8.28
N PHE A 47 13.16 -1.72 -9.26
CA PHE A 47 13.53 -2.15 -10.61
C PHE A 47 14.93 -2.78 -10.66
N THR A 48 15.87 -2.31 -9.85
CA THR A 48 17.20 -2.95 -9.71
C THR A 48 17.06 -4.38 -9.16
N LYS A 49 16.22 -4.57 -8.14
CA LYS A 49 15.92 -5.90 -7.58
C LYS A 49 15.20 -6.81 -8.57
N LEU A 50 14.33 -6.28 -9.43
CA LEU A 50 13.70 -7.05 -10.50
C LEU A 50 14.72 -7.47 -11.57
N TRP A 51 15.59 -6.54 -12.01
CA TRP A 51 16.61 -6.82 -13.02
C TRP A 51 17.54 -7.97 -12.61
N THR A 52 17.92 -8.02 -11.33
CA THR A 52 18.78 -9.09 -10.79
C THR A 52 18.08 -10.44 -10.64
N LYS A 53 16.76 -10.53 -10.85
CA LYS A 53 15.95 -11.76 -10.71
C LYS A 53 14.97 -11.95 -11.87
N PRO A 54 15.47 -12.20 -13.08
CA PRO A 54 14.65 -12.43 -14.27
C PRO A 54 13.59 -13.52 -14.11
N GLU A 55 13.88 -14.56 -13.33
CA GLU A 55 12.99 -15.68 -13.06
C GLU A 55 11.64 -15.27 -12.44
N LEU A 56 11.56 -14.08 -11.85
CA LEU A 56 10.33 -13.56 -11.23
C LEU A 56 9.38 -12.91 -12.24
N TRP A 57 9.82 -12.62 -13.46
CA TRP A 57 9.03 -11.88 -14.45
C TRP A 57 9.18 -12.31 -15.91
N ALA A 58 10.29 -12.91 -16.31
CA ALA A 58 10.53 -13.32 -17.70
C ALA A 58 9.75 -14.59 -18.08
N GLU A 59 9.58 -15.53 -17.14
CA GLU A 59 8.92 -16.82 -17.36
C GLU A 59 7.53 -16.92 -16.70
N VAL A 60 7.08 -15.84 -16.06
CA VAL A 60 5.84 -15.83 -15.28
C VAL A 60 4.71 -15.18 -16.09
N PRO A 61 3.55 -15.85 -16.28
CA PRO A 61 2.44 -15.30 -17.05
C PRO A 61 1.88 -13.96 -16.51
N ASN A 62 2.02 -13.74 -15.20
CA ASN A 62 1.59 -12.52 -14.54
C ASN A 62 2.58 -12.09 -13.43
N PRO A 63 3.51 -11.17 -13.70
CA PRO A 63 4.49 -10.69 -12.72
C PRO A 63 3.90 -9.67 -11.71
N THR A 64 2.67 -9.18 -11.94
CA THR A 64 2.03 -8.16 -11.10
C THR A 64 2.08 -8.44 -9.60
N PRO A 65 1.69 -9.65 -9.09
CA PRO A 65 1.70 -9.91 -7.65
C PRO A 65 3.10 -9.86 -7.03
N TYR A 66 4.13 -10.23 -7.80
CA TYR A 66 5.52 -10.21 -7.37
C TYR A 66 6.04 -8.78 -7.29
N ILE A 67 5.81 -7.98 -8.33
CA ILE A 67 6.23 -6.56 -8.35
C ILE A 67 5.53 -5.82 -7.21
N TYR A 68 4.23 -6.03 -7.02
CA TYR A 68 3.48 -5.50 -5.88
C TYR A 68 4.14 -5.85 -4.54
N THR A 69 4.44 -7.13 -4.32
CA THR A 69 5.00 -7.62 -3.05
C THR A 69 6.39 -7.02 -2.80
N LEU A 70 7.21 -6.97 -3.86
CA LEU A 70 8.54 -6.39 -3.83
C LEU A 70 8.46 -4.90 -3.50
N THR A 71 7.67 -4.12 -4.24
CA THR A 71 7.47 -2.70 -3.98
C THR A 71 7.02 -2.46 -2.55
N LYS A 72 5.99 -3.18 -2.09
CA LYS A 72 5.51 -3.08 -0.70
C LYS A 72 6.62 -3.31 0.31
N SER A 73 7.35 -4.41 0.16
CA SER A 73 8.39 -4.80 1.11
C SER A 73 9.51 -3.78 1.14
N THR A 74 9.94 -3.30 -0.03
CA THR A 74 10.97 -2.27 -0.18
C THR A 74 10.54 -0.94 0.46
N THR A 75 9.34 -0.44 0.17
CA THR A 75 8.82 0.80 0.77
C THR A 75 8.66 0.68 2.28
N LEU A 76 8.12 -0.44 2.79
CA LEU A 76 7.95 -0.65 4.24
C LEU A 76 9.28 -0.78 4.97
N ASN A 77 10.27 -1.45 4.37
CA ASN A 77 11.62 -1.54 4.93
C ASN A 77 12.27 -0.16 4.98
N PHE A 78 12.15 0.64 3.92
CA PHE A 78 12.64 2.02 3.91
C PHE A 78 12.00 2.85 5.03
N ILE A 79 10.68 2.79 5.19
CA ILE A 79 9.98 3.47 6.29
C ILE A 79 10.48 2.97 7.64
N LYS A 80 10.70 1.67 7.81
CA LYS A 80 11.23 1.11 9.06
C LYS A 80 12.63 1.65 9.36
N HIS A 81 13.52 1.68 8.38
CA HIS A 81 14.87 2.20 8.53
C HIS A 81 14.87 3.69 8.84
N LYS A 82 14.11 4.47 8.06
CA LYS A 82 13.93 5.92 8.28
C LYS A 82 13.32 6.20 9.64
N LYS A 83 12.39 5.38 10.13
CA LYS A 83 11.85 5.50 11.50
C LYS A 83 12.84 5.12 12.59
N VAL A 84 13.77 4.19 12.36
CA VAL A 84 14.82 3.88 13.33
C VAL A 84 15.85 5.00 13.38
N GLU A 85 16.19 5.56 12.22
CA GLU A 85 17.08 6.71 12.09
C GLU A 85 16.44 7.99 12.68
N LEU A 86 15.16 8.21 12.40
CA LEU A 86 14.37 9.27 13.01
C LEU A 86 14.16 9.01 14.50
N ALA A 87 13.89 7.79 14.98
CA ALA A 87 13.79 7.50 16.42
C ALA A 87 15.12 7.69 17.16
N TYR A 88 16.24 7.53 16.46
CA TYR A 88 17.57 7.89 16.98
C TYR A 88 17.75 9.42 17.07
N GLN A 89 17.14 10.18 16.15
CA GLN A 89 17.10 11.66 16.14
C GLN A 89 15.99 12.25 17.04
N GLU A 90 14.88 11.55 17.24
CA GLU A 90 13.63 11.93 17.93
C GLU A 90 13.65 11.56 19.42
N LYS A 91 14.85 11.49 20.03
CA LYS A 91 14.97 11.80 21.45
C LYS A 91 14.75 13.31 21.73
N ILE A 92 14.45 14.10 20.71
CA ILE A 92 14.34 15.57 20.78
C ILE A 92 12.98 16.15 20.37
N ILE A 93 12.13 15.60 19.50
CA ILE A 93 10.80 16.21 19.21
C ILE A 93 9.74 15.15 18.88
N GLU A 94 8.65 15.15 19.63
CA GLU A 94 7.49 14.26 19.47
C GLU A 94 6.33 15.01 18.77
N LYS A 95 5.58 14.29 17.91
CA LYS A 95 4.12 14.44 17.65
C LYS A 95 3.65 15.29 16.45
N THR A 96 3.73 14.77 15.21
CA THR A 96 3.02 15.40 14.06
C THR A 96 2.71 14.49 12.84
N LEU A 97 2.27 13.24 13.00
CA LEU A 97 1.96 12.37 11.83
C LEU A 97 0.53 11.82 11.75
N ILE A 98 -0.29 12.04 12.78
CA ILE A 98 -1.66 11.48 12.83
C ILE A 98 -2.70 12.43 12.23
N ASP A 99 -2.41 13.74 12.18
CA ASP A 99 -3.38 14.76 11.75
C ASP A 99 -3.39 15.00 10.22
N GLU A 100 -2.29 14.76 9.52
CA GLU A 100 -2.20 14.95 8.06
C GLU A 100 -2.90 13.85 7.24
N LEU A 101 -3.24 12.71 7.87
CA LEU A 101 -3.97 11.62 7.22
C LEU A 101 -5.46 11.93 6.98
N PHE A 102 -5.97 13.04 7.50
CA PHE A 102 -7.38 13.44 7.42
C PHE A 102 -7.67 14.63 6.49
N GLN A 103 -6.68 15.18 5.77
CA GLN A 103 -6.86 16.39 4.96
C GLN A 103 -6.39 16.25 3.50
N SER A 104 -6.94 15.30 2.75
CA SER A 104 -6.86 15.35 1.28
C SER A 104 -8.24 15.21 0.67
N GLU A 105 -8.91 16.34 0.46
CA GLU A 105 -9.97 16.47 -0.54
C GLU A 105 -9.31 16.44 -1.92
N ASP A 106 -9.20 15.26 -2.52
CA ASP A 106 -8.90 15.13 -3.94
C ASP A 106 -10.18 14.65 -4.62
N THR A 107 -10.63 15.42 -5.62
CA THR A 107 -11.82 15.14 -6.42
C THR A 107 -11.59 13.91 -7.29
N LEU A 108 -11.75 12.73 -6.69
CA LEU A 108 -11.84 11.46 -7.39
C LEU A 108 -12.92 11.56 -8.48
N ASN A 109 -12.53 11.33 -9.75
CA ASN A 109 -13.44 11.19 -10.88
C ASN A 109 -14.60 10.25 -10.47
N PRO A 110 -15.88 10.58 -10.75
CA PRO A 110 -17.04 9.82 -10.27
C PRO A 110 -17.04 8.33 -10.65
N ILE A 111 -16.26 7.93 -11.67
CA ILE A 111 -16.02 6.52 -12.02
C ILE A 111 -15.14 5.83 -10.97
N TYR A 112 -14.00 6.41 -10.60
CA TYR A 112 -13.09 5.88 -9.57
C TYR A 112 -13.75 5.85 -8.18
N TYR A 113 -14.69 6.75 -7.91
CA TYR A 113 -15.45 6.75 -6.66
C TYR A 113 -16.32 5.49 -6.51
N LYS A 114 -17.05 5.10 -7.56
CA LYS A 114 -17.90 3.89 -7.53
C LYS A 114 -17.06 2.61 -7.40
N GLU A 115 -15.92 2.55 -8.08
CA GLU A 115 -14.99 1.42 -7.98
C GLU A 115 -14.37 1.31 -6.59
N ALA A 116 -13.93 2.44 -6.01
CA ALA A 116 -13.44 2.49 -4.63
C ALA A 116 -14.50 2.05 -3.61
N GLN A 117 -15.75 2.49 -3.78
CA GLN A 117 -16.88 2.03 -2.95
C GLN A 117 -17.12 0.54 -3.06
N LEU A 118 -17.07 -0.04 -4.27
CA LEU A 118 -17.23 -1.47 -4.48
C LEU A 118 -16.10 -2.26 -3.80
N ILE A 119 -14.86 -1.79 -3.91
CA ILE A 119 -13.70 -2.40 -3.24
C ILE A 119 -13.88 -2.37 -1.73
N ILE A 120 -14.26 -1.22 -1.15
CA ILE A 120 -14.51 -1.09 0.30
C ILE A 120 -15.59 -2.07 0.75
N LYS A 121 -16.70 -2.19 0.01
CA LYS A 121 -17.77 -3.12 0.31
C LYS A 121 -17.29 -4.58 0.29
N LEU A 122 -16.55 -4.98 -0.74
CA LEU A 122 -15.97 -6.32 -0.85
C LEU A 122 -14.98 -6.63 0.28
N VAL A 123 -14.21 -5.64 0.74
CA VAL A 123 -13.32 -5.81 1.91
C VAL A 123 -14.14 -6.06 3.16
N LEU A 124 -15.15 -5.22 3.44
CA LEU A 124 -15.98 -5.33 4.61
C LEU A 124 -16.66 -6.71 4.70
N GLU A 125 -17.19 -7.22 3.59
CA GLU A 125 -17.83 -8.54 3.49
C GLU A 125 -16.91 -9.72 3.85
N ARG A 126 -15.59 -9.55 3.77
CA ARG A 126 -14.60 -10.59 4.11
C ARG A 126 -14.08 -10.49 5.54
N LEU A 127 -14.31 -9.37 6.23
CA LEU A 127 -13.87 -9.20 7.60
C LEU A 127 -14.67 -10.11 8.54
N PRO A 128 -14.05 -10.61 9.63
CA PRO A 128 -14.77 -11.22 10.74
C PRO A 128 -15.87 -10.30 11.24
N GLU A 129 -17.03 -10.87 11.58
CA GLU A 129 -18.26 -10.15 11.94
C GLU A 129 -18.02 -9.04 12.97
N GLN A 130 -17.32 -9.36 14.06
CA GLN A 130 -17.03 -8.39 15.12
C GLN A 130 -16.17 -7.22 14.62
N ARG A 131 -15.20 -7.47 13.75
CA ARG A 131 -14.32 -6.44 13.20
C ARG A 131 -15.08 -5.53 12.23
N ARG A 132 -15.93 -6.11 11.37
CA ARG A 132 -16.83 -5.36 10.48
C ARG A 132 -17.76 -4.46 11.28
N MET A 133 -18.45 -5.02 12.28
CA MET A 133 -19.39 -4.28 13.13
C MET A 133 -18.71 -3.09 13.82
N ILE A 134 -17.53 -3.30 14.42
CA ILE A 134 -16.76 -2.21 15.05
C ILE A 134 -16.43 -1.11 14.04
N PHE A 135 -15.99 -1.48 12.83
CA PHE A 135 -15.65 -0.50 11.80
C PHE A 135 -16.89 0.27 11.31
N GLU A 136 -18.02 -0.40 11.09
CA GLU A 136 -19.27 0.22 10.68
C GLU A 136 -19.83 1.17 11.75
N MET A 137 -19.76 0.80 13.03
CA MET A 137 -20.15 1.67 14.14
C MET A 137 -19.30 2.94 14.17
N SER A 138 -18.00 2.83 13.94
CA SER A 138 -17.10 3.98 13.88
C SER A 138 -17.31 4.86 12.65
N ARG A 139 -17.43 4.26 11.45
CA ARG A 139 -17.39 5.01 10.18
C ARG A 139 -18.75 5.43 9.64
N PHE A 140 -19.78 4.62 9.83
CA PHE A 140 -21.12 4.90 9.30
C PHE A 140 -22.08 5.40 10.37
N LYS A 141 -21.88 5.00 11.64
CA LYS A 141 -22.69 5.47 12.77
C LYS A 141 -22.00 6.56 13.59
N HIS A 142 -20.78 6.96 13.20
CA HIS A 142 -20.00 8.02 13.84
C HIS A 142 -19.79 7.86 15.35
N MET A 143 -19.83 6.61 15.85
CA MET A 143 -19.58 6.33 17.26
C MET A 143 -18.09 6.46 17.58
N SER A 144 -17.79 7.06 18.73
CA SER A 144 -16.44 7.10 19.29
C SER A 144 -15.98 5.70 19.73
N ASN A 145 -14.65 5.51 19.81
CA ASN A 145 -14.09 4.24 20.27
C ASN A 145 -14.53 3.89 21.70
N LEU A 146 -14.84 4.90 22.53
CA LEU A 146 -15.35 4.72 23.88
C LEU A 146 -16.79 4.21 23.88
N GLU A 147 -17.68 4.84 23.11
CA GLU A 147 -19.08 4.40 22.99
C GLU A 147 -19.19 2.98 22.41
N ILE A 148 -18.31 2.63 21.46
CA ILE A 148 -18.25 1.26 20.90
C ILE A 148 -17.77 0.27 21.95
N ALA A 149 -16.74 0.63 22.72
CA ALA A 149 -16.19 -0.21 23.79
C ALA A 149 -17.24 -0.51 24.86
N GLU A 150 -17.98 0.50 25.30
CA GLU A 150 -19.08 0.38 26.26
C GLU A 150 -20.21 -0.50 25.69
N LYS A 151 -20.63 -0.23 24.45
CA LYS A 151 -21.74 -0.96 23.81
C LYS A 151 -21.45 -2.44 23.57
N LEU A 152 -20.19 -2.79 23.31
CA LEU A 152 -19.76 -4.16 23.03
C LEU A 152 -19.13 -4.84 24.25
N ASN A 153 -19.04 -4.15 25.40
CA ASN A 153 -18.38 -4.62 26.61
C ASN A 153 -16.95 -5.14 26.38
N ILE A 154 -16.15 -4.36 25.65
CA ILE A 154 -14.74 -4.63 25.35
C ILE A 154 -13.87 -3.42 25.69
N SER A 155 -12.55 -3.57 25.72
CA SER A 155 -11.67 -2.43 25.99
C SER A 155 -11.62 -1.46 24.80
N ARG A 156 -11.47 -0.15 25.08
CA ARG A 156 -11.18 0.87 24.07
C ARG A 156 -9.97 0.50 23.18
N ARG A 157 -8.94 -0.11 23.79
CA ARG A 157 -7.74 -0.56 23.07
C ARG A 157 -8.06 -1.69 22.08
N THR A 158 -9.00 -2.56 22.42
CA THR A 158 -9.50 -3.62 21.53
C THR A 158 -10.22 -3.01 20.32
N VAL A 159 -11.07 -1.99 20.54
CA VAL A 159 -11.73 -1.25 19.46
C VAL A 159 -10.72 -0.58 18.52
N GLU A 160 -9.75 0.15 19.08
CA GLU A 160 -8.66 0.80 18.32
C GLU A 160 -7.87 -0.23 17.49
N HIS A 161 -7.57 -1.39 18.07
CA HIS A 161 -6.87 -2.46 17.39
C HIS A 161 -7.69 -3.05 16.21
N HIS A 162 -8.99 -3.31 16.40
CA HIS A 162 -9.86 -3.78 15.30
C HIS A 162 -9.96 -2.76 14.17
N ILE A 163 -10.06 -1.46 14.49
CA ILE A 163 -10.08 -0.38 13.49
C ILE A 163 -8.74 -0.34 12.74
N TYR A 164 -7.62 -0.38 13.47
CA TYR A 164 -6.28 -0.41 12.87
C TYR A 164 -6.10 -1.58 11.90
N LEU A 165 -6.46 -2.81 12.31
CA LEU A 165 -6.36 -3.99 11.45
C LEU A 165 -7.24 -3.87 10.21
N THR A 166 -8.46 -3.33 10.35
CA THR A 166 -9.36 -3.09 9.23
C THR A 166 -8.77 -2.11 8.22
N LEU A 167 -8.21 -0.99 8.69
CA LEU A 167 -7.57 -0.01 7.83
C LEU A 167 -6.35 -0.59 7.10
N LEU A 168 -5.57 -1.46 7.76
CA LEU A 168 -4.41 -2.12 7.16
C LEU A 168 -4.84 -3.10 6.05
N GLU A 169 -5.94 -3.81 6.26
CA GLU A 169 -6.52 -4.73 5.28
C GLU A 169 -7.12 -3.99 4.07
N MET A 170 -7.85 -2.90 4.31
CA MET A 170 -8.35 -2.02 3.25
C MET A 170 -7.22 -1.41 2.43
N LYS A 171 -6.17 -0.88 3.09
CA LYS A 171 -4.99 -0.36 2.40
C LYS A 171 -4.34 -1.41 1.52
N LYS A 172 -4.23 -2.67 1.99
CA LYS A 172 -3.66 -3.78 1.20
C LYS A 172 -4.47 -4.04 -0.07
N ILE A 173 -5.79 -4.07 0.03
CA ILE A 173 -6.69 -4.40 -1.09
C ILE A 173 -6.78 -3.24 -2.08
N ILE A 174 -6.95 -2.01 -1.60
CA ILE A 174 -6.91 -0.81 -2.45
C ILE A 174 -5.58 -0.75 -3.19
N PHE A 175 -4.48 -1.05 -2.50
CA PHE A 175 -3.16 -1.10 -3.11
C PHE A 175 -3.04 -2.19 -4.19
N PHE A 176 -3.62 -3.37 -3.98
CA PHE A 176 -3.60 -4.44 -4.99
C PHE A 176 -4.51 -4.12 -6.19
N ALA A 177 -5.69 -3.56 -5.93
CA ALA A 177 -6.62 -3.12 -6.96
C ALA A 177 -6.01 -2.01 -7.82
N PHE A 178 -5.32 -1.04 -7.21
CA PHE A 178 -4.62 0.03 -7.92
C PHE A 178 -3.54 -0.52 -8.86
N PHE A 179 -2.80 -1.54 -8.43
CA PHE A 179 -1.77 -2.20 -9.23
C PHE A 179 -2.35 -3.05 -10.39
N LEU A 180 -3.59 -3.54 -10.26
CA LEU A 180 -4.29 -4.29 -11.30
C LEU A 180 -5.08 -3.41 -12.29
N LEU A 181 -5.57 -2.26 -11.84
CA LEU A 181 -6.45 -1.38 -12.60
C LEU A 181 -5.69 -0.31 -13.39
N LEU A 182 -4.45 0.00 -13.01
CA LEU A 182 -3.60 0.87 -13.81
C LEU A 182 -2.81 0.05 -14.83
N PRO A 183 -2.94 0.37 -16.14
CA PRO A 183 -2.33 -0.38 -17.23
C PRO A 183 -0.81 -0.33 -17.21
#